data_AF-A0A2I0NVI5-F1
#
_entry.id   AF-A0A2I0NVI5-F1
#
_cell.length_a   1.000
_cell.length_b   1.000
_cell.length_c   1.000
_cell.angle_alpha   90.00
_cell.angle_beta   90.00
_cell.angle_gamma   90.00
#
_symmetry.space_group_name_H-M   'P 1'
#
loop_
_entity.id
_entity.type
_entity.pdbx_description
1 polymer ?
#
loop_
_entity_poly.entity_id
_entity_poly.type
_entity_poly.pdbx_seq_one_letter_code
_entity_poly.pdbx_strand_id
1 'polypeptide(L)'
;NRIESTVGNSAPVIDISTLESRIHEGINQQRKNNGLSSLSYDSSLASIAREHSADMARNNYFAHVNLQGLDPSGRGNQAGYSCYKNYGSYYTTGIAENIMQNNLYDSITTYNGIPRYAWNSQEEIAQSTVSGWMNSPGHRKNILTSTYDREGIGVAIAADDKVYITQDFC
;
A
#
# COMPACT_ATOMS: atom_id res chain seq x y z
N ASN A 1 15.27 -29.09 3.25
CA ASN A 1 14.39 -29.35 4.40
C ASN A 1 13.43 -28.19 4.56
N ARG A 2 12.22 -28.36 4.00
CA ARG A 2 11.11 -27.42 4.05
C ARG A 2 10.62 -27.38 5.49
N ILE A 3 10.95 -26.31 6.20
CA ILE A 3 10.55 -26.14 7.60
C ILE A 3 9.01 -26.13 7.63
N GLU A 4 8.50 -26.88 8.60
CA GLU A 4 7.11 -27.23 8.80
C GLU A 4 6.19 -26.01 8.71
N SER A 5 5.27 -26.08 7.74
CA SER A 5 4.06 -25.27 7.73
C SER A 5 3.28 -25.62 8.98
N THR A 6 3.27 -24.73 9.96
CA THR A 6 2.28 -24.74 11.03
C THR A 6 0.91 -24.73 10.37
N VAL A 7 0.22 -25.88 10.40
CA VAL A 7 -1.19 -25.98 10.04
C VAL A 7 -1.99 -25.31 11.15
N GLY A 8 -1.95 -23.98 11.16
CA GLY A 8 -2.90 -23.15 11.88
C GLY A 8 -4.03 -22.81 10.93
N ASN A 9 -5.23 -23.33 11.17
CA ASN A 9 -6.42 -23.00 10.37
C ASN A 9 -6.94 -21.57 10.67
N SER A 10 -6.21 -20.78 11.46
CA SER A 10 -6.54 -19.42 11.85
C SER A 10 -5.81 -18.42 10.97
N ALA A 11 -6.50 -17.34 10.61
CA ALA A 11 -5.91 -16.22 9.91
C ALA A 11 -4.67 -15.67 10.65
N PRO A 12 -3.66 -15.18 9.91
CA PRO A 12 -2.48 -14.58 10.50
C PRO A 12 -2.87 -13.29 11.24
N VAL A 13 -2.22 -13.03 12.37
CA VAL A 13 -2.31 -11.71 13.01
C VAL A 13 -1.43 -10.76 12.20
N ILE A 14 -2.03 -9.72 11.63
CA ILE A 14 -1.32 -8.67 10.89
C ILE A 14 -1.16 -7.45 11.78
N ASP A 15 0.08 -7.08 12.07
CA ASP A 15 0.38 -5.78 12.64
C ASP A 15 0.45 -4.75 11.52
N ILE A 16 -0.58 -3.88 11.45
CA ILE A 16 -0.74 -2.90 10.38
C ILE A 16 0.45 -1.94 10.30
N SER A 17 0.96 -1.47 11.45
CA SER A 17 2.10 -0.54 11.47
C SER A 17 3.36 -1.22 10.95
N THR A 18 3.55 -2.49 11.26
CA THR A 18 4.70 -3.26 10.78
C THR A 18 4.58 -3.53 9.30
N LEU A 19 3.39 -3.87 8.79
CA LEU A 19 3.14 -4.05 7.37
C LEU A 19 3.41 -2.76 6.57
N GLU A 20 2.91 -1.61 7.03
CA GLU A 20 3.19 -0.30 6.44
C GLU A 20 4.71 -0.01 6.42
N SER A 21 5.43 -0.27 7.52
CA SER A 21 6.88 -0.11 7.60
C SER A 21 7.62 -1.00 6.61
N ARG A 22 7.23 -2.27 6.47
CA ARG A 22 7.84 -3.22 5.53
C ARG A 22 7.64 -2.81 4.08
N ILE A 23 6.46 -2.29 3.74
CA ILE A 23 6.19 -1.75 2.41
C ILE A 23 7.10 -0.54 2.15
N HIS A 24 7.17 0.42 3.09
CA HIS A 24 8.05 1.59 2.99
C HIS A 24 9.53 1.21 2.80
N GLU A 25 10.04 0.28 3.60
CA GLU A 25 11.41 -0.25 3.48
C GLU A 25 11.65 -0.88 2.10
N GLY A 26 10.71 -1.70 1.63
CA GLY A 26 10.77 -2.35 0.32
C GLY A 26 10.79 -1.33 -0.84
N ILE A 27 9.95 -0.29 -0.77
CA ILE A 27 9.94 0.81 -1.74
C ILE A 27 11.28 1.53 -1.77
N ASN A 28 11.82 1.89 -0.61
CA ASN A 28 13.11 2.57 -0.51
C ASN A 28 14.28 1.69 -0.99
N GLN A 29 14.19 0.37 -0.80
CA GLN A 29 15.14 -0.56 -1.41
C GLN A 29 15.05 -0.54 -2.94
N GLN A 30 13.86 -0.48 -3.52
CA GLN A 30 13.69 -0.34 -4.98
C GLN A 30 14.24 0.99 -5.50
N ARG A 31 13.99 2.09 -4.80
CA ARG A 31 14.55 3.41 -5.15
C ARG A 31 16.07 3.40 -5.13
N LYS A 32 16.67 2.86 -4.06
CA LYS A 32 18.13 2.71 -3.94
C LYS A 32 18.73 1.85 -5.05
N ASN A 33 18.09 0.74 -5.40
CA ASN A 33 18.51 -0.13 -6.50
C ASN A 33 18.50 0.59 -7.87
N ASN A 34 17.71 1.66 -7.99
CA ASN A 34 17.61 2.50 -9.19
C ASN A 34 18.37 3.84 -9.05
N GLY A 35 19.26 3.97 -8.05
CA GLY A 35 20.11 5.16 -7.88
C GLY A 35 19.38 6.39 -7.36
N LEU A 36 18.19 6.24 -6.77
CA LEU A 36 17.40 7.33 -6.21
C LEU A 36 17.54 7.41 -4.69
N SER A 37 17.36 8.62 -4.16
CA SER A 37 17.26 8.86 -2.71
C SER A 37 16.02 8.19 -2.12
N SER A 38 16.13 7.71 -0.88
CA SER A 38 14.98 7.23 -0.11
C SER A 38 13.97 8.34 0.11
N LEU A 39 12.69 7.97 0.11
CA LEU A 39 11.58 8.80 0.57
C LEU A 39 11.56 8.80 2.09
N SER A 40 11.26 9.96 2.68
CA SER A 40 10.96 10.07 4.10
C SER A 40 9.55 9.55 4.40
N TYR A 41 9.33 8.91 5.54
CA TYR A 41 7.98 8.53 5.95
C TYR A 41 7.24 9.75 6.53
N ASP A 42 6.13 10.15 5.90
CA ASP A 42 5.28 11.25 6.34
C ASP A 42 4.01 10.69 6.99
N SER A 43 3.88 10.90 8.31
CA SER A 43 2.77 10.37 9.10
C SER A 43 1.42 11.01 8.77
N SER A 44 1.41 12.26 8.32
CA SER A 44 0.16 12.95 7.91
C SER A 44 -0.33 12.38 6.58
N LEU A 45 0.60 12.18 5.65
CA LEU A 45 0.31 11.54 4.37
C LEU A 45 -0.12 10.08 4.55
N ALA A 46 0.51 9.35 5.48
CA ALA A 46 0.12 7.99 5.82
C ALA A 46 -1.30 7.92 6.44
N SER A 47 -1.69 8.92 7.24
CA SER A 47 -3.07 9.01 7.77
C SER A 47 -4.08 9.11 6.64
N ILE A 48 -3.83 9.98 5.65
CA ILE A 48 -4.69 10.16 4.47
C ILE A 48 -4.79 8.86 3.66
N ALA A 49 -3.65 8.21 3.39
CA ALA A 49 -3.61 6.94 2.68
C ALA A 49 -4.36 5.82 3.43
N ARG A 50 -4.28 5.80 4.77
CA ARG A 50 -4.96 4.80 5.60
C ARG A 50 -6.47 5.03 5.62
N GLU A 51 -6.91 6.28 5.68
CA GLU A 51 -8.32 6.64 5.56
C GLU A 51 -8.90 6.20 4.21
N HIS A 52 -8.17 6.39 3.12
CA HIS A 52 -8.59 5.95 1.79
C HIS A 52 -8.65 4.42 1.69
N SER A 53 -7.64 3.72 2.19
CA SER A 53 -7.63 2.25 2.26
C SER A 53 -8.81 1.72 3.07
N ALA A 54 -9.11 2.34 4.21
CA ALA A 54 -10.23 1.98 5.05
C ALA A 54 -11.58 2.31 4.40
N ASP A 55 -11.66 3.37 3.60
CA ASP A 55 -12.85 3.69 2.81
C ASP A 55 -13.12 2.63 1.73
N MET A 56 -12.10 2.25 0.96
CA MET A 56 -12.18 1.15 -0.01
C MET A 56 -12.60 -0.16 0.65
N ALA A 57 -11.98 -0.51 1.79
CA ALA A 57 -12.29 -1.71 2.55
C ALA A 57 -13.74 -1.73 3.10
N ARG A 58 -14.20 -0.62 3.67
CA ARG A 58 -15.56 -0.51 4.25
C ARG A 58 -16.66 -0.54 3.19
N ASN A 59 -16.40 0.05 2.03
CA ASN A 59 -17.41 0.24 0.99
C ASN A 59 -17.25 -0.71 -0.21
N ASN A 60 -16.32 -1.66 -0.14
CA ASN A 60 -16.08 -2.70 -1.16
C ASN A 60 -15.94 -2.11 -2.57
N TYR A 61 -15.06 -1.12 -2.72
CA TYR A 61 -14.67 -0.57 -4.01
C TYR A 61 -13.16 -0.45 -4.12
N PHE A 62 -12.65 -0.28 -5.35
CA PHE A 62 -11.23 -0.11 -5.60
C PHE A 62 -11.01 0.97 -6.66
N ALA A 63 -10.70 2.20 -6.23
CA ALA A 63 -10.52 3.34 -7.11
C ALA A 63 -9.66 4.43 -6.45
N HIS A 64 -9.02 5.25 -7.28
CA HIS A 64 -8.26 6.43 -6.83
C HIS A 64 -9.15 7.56 -6.30
N VAL A 65 -10.37 7.67 -6.83
CA VAL A 65 -11.36 8.66 -6.40
C VAL A 65 -12.30 7.99 -5.40
N ASN A 66 -12.47 8.59 -4.23
CA ASN A 66 -13.34 8.04 -3.20
C ASN A 66 -14.82 8.29 -3.51
N LEU A 67 -15.72 7.75 -2.68
CA LEU A 67 -17.17 7.88 -2.90
C LEU A 67 -17.70 9.31 -2.73
N GLN A 68 -16.92 10.20 -2.12
CA GLN A 68 -17.21 11.63 -2.03
C GLN A 68 -16.74 12.40 -3.29
N GLY A 69 -16.13 11.72 -4.26
CA GLY A 69 -15.61 12.34 -5.48
C GLY A 69 -14.24 13.00 -5.32
N LEU A 70 -13.53 12.76 -4.22
CA LEU A 70 -12.19 13.31 -3.97
C LEU A 70 -11.11 12.36 -4.50
N ASP A 71 -10.25 12.90 -5.35
CA ASP A 71 -8.98 12.28 -5.73
C ASP A 71 -7.94 12.36 -4.58
N PRO A 72 -6.72 11.83 -4.73
CA PRO A 72 -5.71 11.88 -3.66
C PRO A 72 -5.41 13.31 -3.18
N SER A 73 -5.35 14.28 -4.10
CA SER A 73 -5.10 15.68 -3.75
C SER A 73 -6.31 16.30 -3.05
N GLY A 74 -7.53 15.95 -3.46
CA GLY A 74 -8.77 16.34 -2.80
C GLY A 74 -8.85 15.83 -1.36
N ARG A 75 -8.48 14.56 -1.13
CA ARG A 75 -8.36 13.99 0.22
C ARG A 75 -7.29 14.71 1.05
N GLY A 76 -6.12 14.96 0.47
CA GLY A 76 -5.07 15.75 1.12
C GLY A 76 -5.54 17.15 1.53
N ASN A 77 -6.17 17.88 0.61
CA ASN A 77 -6.71 19.22 0.87
C ASN A 77 -7.78 19.21 1.97
N GLN A 78 -8.67 18.21 1.96
CA GLN A 78 -9.69 18.03 3.01
C GLN A 78 -9.06 17.79 4.38
N ALA A 79 -7.94 17.07 4.44
CA ALA A 79 -7.15 16.84 5.64
C ALA A 79 -6.22 18.02 6.01
N GLY A 80 -6.22 19.12 5.25
CA GLY A 80 -5.33 20.26 5.47
C GLY A 80 -3.87 19.99 5.07
N TYR A 81 -3.60 18.94 4.29
CA TYR A 81 -2.28 18.59 3.80
C TYR A 81 -2.05 19.18 2.40
N SER A 82 -0.95 19.91 2.23
CA SER A 82 -0.53 20.43 0.93
C SER A 82 0.77 19.81 0.48
N CYS A 83 0.76 19.22 -0.72
CA CYS A 83 1.95 18.67 -1.34
C CYS A 83 2.54 19.65 -2.37
N TYR A 84 3.82 19.95 -2.25
CA TYR A 84 4.57 20.80 -3.17
C TYR A 84 5.81 20.05 -3.67
N LYS A 85 5.95 19.95 -4.99
CA LYS A 85 7.05 19.24 -5.67
C LYS A 85 7.88 20.25 -6.45
N ASN A 86 9.17 20.34 -6.14
CA ASN A 86 10.09 21.30 -6.74
C ASN A 86 10.77 20.72 -7.99
N TYR A 87 10.64 21.38 -9.14
CA TYR A 87 11.29 21.04 -10.40
C TYR A 87 12.43 22.02 -10.78
N GLY A 88 12.89 22.82 -9.82
CA GLY A 88 13.92 23.84 -9.98
C GLY A 88 13.35 25.17 -10.47
N SER A 89 12.84 25.20 -11.70
CA SER A 89 12.31 26.43 -12.31
C SER A 89 10.81 26.66 -12.08
N TYR A 90 10.10 25.63 -11.61
CA TYR A 90 8.68 25.72 -11.24
C TYR A 90 8.33 24.69 -10.16
N TYR A 91 7.14 24.84 -9.60
CA TYR A 91 6.57 23.90 -8.64
C TYR A 91 5.30 23.29 -9.20
N THR A 92 5.02 22.05 -8.81
CA THR A 92 3.71 21.44 -8.98
C THR A 92 3.12 21.14 -7.61
N THR A 93 1.79 21.07 -7.56
CA THR A 93 1.05 20.72 -6.35
C THR A 93 0.28 19.42 -6.56
N GLY A 94 0.05 18.70 -5.47
CA GLY A 94 -0.84 17.54 -5.46
C GLY A 94 -0.12 16.23 -5.17
N ILE A 95 -0.90 15.29 -4.64
CA ILE A 95 -0.47 13.96 -4.23
C ILE A 95 -0.53 13.02 -5.43
N ALA A 96 0.51 12.22 -5.63
CA ALA A 96 0.46 11.09 -6.56
C ALA A 96 0.19 9.81 -5.75
N GLU A 97 -0.53 8.84 -6.32
CA GLU A 97 -1.01 7.68 -5.57
C GLU A 97 -0.74 6.37 -6.33
N ASN A 98 -0.35 5.34 -5.59
CA ASN A 98 -0.49 3.94 -5.96
C ASN A 98 -1.52 3.28 -5.04
N ILE A 99 -2.39 2.42 -5.60
CA ILE A 99 -3.30 1.58 -4.82
C ILE A 99 -3.06 0.10 -5.16
N MET A 100 -3.31 -0.79 -4.20
CA MET A 100 -3.27 -2.23 -4.36
C MET A 100 -4.42 -2.87 -3.58
N GLN A 101 -5.07 -3.86 -4.19
CA GLN A 101 -5.93 -4.80 -3.49
C GLN A 101 -5.21 -6.16 -3.46
N ASN A 102 -4.69 -6.52 -2.30
CA ASN A 102 -4.05 -7.79 -2.00
C ASN A 102 -5.02 -8.66 -1.17
N ASN A 103 -4.60 -9.84 -0.72
CA ASN A 103 -5.41 -10.72 0.13
C ASN A 103 -4.56 -11.34 1.25
N LEU A 104 -5.22 -11.67 2.37
CA LEU A 104 -4.57 -12.42 3.46
C LEU A 104 -4.22 -13.86 3.07
N TYR A 105 -4.71 -14.38 1.95
CA TYR A 105 -4.39 -15.73 1.48
C TYR A 105 -4.24 -15.76 -0.04
N ASP A 106 -3.45 -16.72 -0.53
CA ASP A 106 -3.25 -16.95 -1.97
C ASP A 106 -4.31 -17.88 -2.58
N SER A 107 -4.78 -18.86 -1.80
CA SER A 107 -5.79 -19.81 -2.25
C SER A 107 -6.60 -20.40 -1.11
N ILE A 108 -7.80 -20.86 -1.44
CA ILE A 108 -8.65 -21.67 -0.57
C ILE A 108 -8.82 -23.04 -1.21
N THR A 109 -8.56 -24.09 -0.45
CA THR A 109 -8.86 -25.48 -0.83
C THR A 109 -9.90 -26.06 0.11
N THR A 110 -10.69 -27.02 -0.36
CA THR A 110 -11.68 -27.70 0.49
C THR A 110 -11.21 -29.11 0.78
N TYR A 111 -11.19 -29.49 2.05
CA TYR A 111 -10.89 -30.85 2.49
C TYR A 111 -11.98 -31.34 3.44
N ASN A 112 -12.70 -32.40 3.05
CA ASN A 112 -13.84 -32.94 3.79
C ASN A 112 -14.91 -31.88 4.13
N GLY A 113 -15.18 -30.95 3.20
CA GLY A 113 -16.15 -29.87 3.39
C GLY A 113 -15.66 -28.71 4.27
N ILE A 114 -14.41 -28.74 4.75
CA ILE A 114 -13.80 -27.69 5.56
C ILE A 114 -12.85 -26.87 4.68
N PRO A 115 -12.99 -25.54 4.62
CA PRO A 115 -12.05 -24.67 3.90
C PRO A 115 -10.69 -24.64 4.59
N ARG A 116 -9.63 -24.68 3.79
CA ARG A 116 -8.23 -24.54 4.20
C ARG A 116 -7.59 -23.44 3.38
N TYR A 117 -7.03 -22.47 4.08
CA TYR A 117 -6.43 -21.28 3.50
C TYR A 117 -4.92 -21.43 3.41
N ALA A 118 -4.35 -21.02 2.28
CA ALA A 118 -2.93 -20.74 2.16
C ALA A 118 -2.69 -19.28 2.58
N TRP A 119 -2.64 -19.05 3.89
CA TRP A 119 -2.47 -17.73 4.48
C TRP A 119 -1.10 -17.12 4.15
N ASN A 120 -1.10 -15.82 3.85
CA ASN A 120 0.07 -14.99 3.62
C ASN A 120 0.48 -14.32 4.93
N SER A 121 1.76 -14.41 5.28
CA SER A 121 2.36 -13.58 6.31
C SER A 121 2.36 -12.11 5.90
N GLN A 122 2.47 -11.21 6.88
CA GLN A 122 2.65 -9.78 6.61
C GLN A 122 3.88 -9.49 5.72
N GLU A 123 4.93 -10.31 5.80
CA GLU A 123 6.12 -10.16 4.96
C GLU A 123 5.82 -10.51 3.49
N GLU A 124 5.08 -11.59 3.25
CA GLU A 124 4.64 -11.98 1.89
C GLU A 124 3.69 -10.94 1.29
N ILE A 125 2.79 -10.36 2.09
CA ILE A 125 1.91 -9.26 1.66
C ILE A 125 2.73 -8.01 1.28
N ALA A 126 3.71 -7.63 2.10
CA ALA A 126 4.57 -6.48 1.79
C ALA A 126 5.37 -6.72 0.49
N GLN A 127 6.01 -7.87 0.37
CA GLN A 127 6.83 -8.23 -0.79
C GLN A 127 6.02 -8.31 -2.08
N SER A 128 4.84 -8.95 -2.05
CA SER A 128 3.95 -9.07 -3.20
C SER A 128 3.38 -7.71 -3.61
N THR A 129 3.10 -6.81 -2.66
CA THR A 129 2.65 -5.44 -2.92
C THR A 129 3.73 -4.64 -3.65
N VAL A 130 4.95 -4.59 -3.09
CA VAL A 130 6.09 -3.87 -3.69
C VAL A 130 6.41 -4.43 -5.07
N SER A 131 6.46 -5.76 -5.22
CA SER A 131 6.71 -6.41 -6.51
C SER A 131 5.61 -6.14 -7.52
N GLY A 132 4.34 -6.15 -7.09
CA GLY A 132 3.18 -5.85 -7.93
C GLY A 132 3.21 -4.43 -8.47
N TRP A 133 3.47 -3.43 -7.62
CA TRP A 133 3.66 -2.05 -8.07
C TRP A 133 4.88 -1.91 -8.97
N MET A 134 6.01 -2.51 -8.61
CA MET A 134 7.18 -2.49 -9.47
C MET A 134 6.94 -3.20 -10.79
N ASN A 135 6.02 -4.15 -10.93
CA ASN A 135 5.72 -4.79 -12.22
C ASN A 135 4.70 -4.02 -13.08
N SER A 136 4.02 -3.02 -12.52
CA SER A 136 3.12 -2.13 -13.25
C SER A 136 3.86 -0.87 -13.72
N PRO A 137 3.90 -0.55 -15.03
CA PRO A 137 4.60 0.64 -15.51
C PRO A 137 4.13 1.95 -14.87
N GLY A 138 2.81 2.10 -14.64
CA GLY A 138 2.24 3.28 -14.00
C GLY A 138 2.68 3.42 -12.54
N HIS A 139 2.57 2.36 -11.76
CA HIS A 139 2.95 2.38 -10.34
C HIS A 139 4.47 2.51 -10.15
N ARG A 140 5.25 1.79 -10.96
CA ARG A 140 6.72 1.89 -11.01
C ARG A 140 7.17 3.32 -11.30
N LYS A 141 6.50 4.03 -12.22
CA LYS A 141 6.82 5.43 -12.53
C LYS A 141 6.70 6.32 -11.28
N ASN A 142 5.65 6.15 -10.48
CA ASN A 142 5.51 6.91 -9.24
C ASN A 142 6.67 6.61 -8.27
N ILE A 143 6.95 5.34 -8.02
CA ILE A 143 8.03 4.89 -7.12
C ILE A 143 9.40 5.44 -7.54
N LEU A 144 9.67 5.50 -8.85
CA LEU A 144 10.96 5.93 -9.41
C LEU A 144 10.99 7.40 -9.82
N THR A 145 10.00 8.21 -9.41
CA THR A 145 10.04 9.66 -9.62
C THR A 145 10.99 10.30 -8.62
N SER A 146 12.01 11.01 -9.12
CA SER A 146 13.08 11.60 -8.32
C SER A 146 12.69 12.88 -7.58
N THR A 147 11.59 13.53 -8.00
CA THR A 147 11.11 14.78 -7.39
C THR A 147 10.26 14.59 -6.14
N TYR A 148 9.91 13.34 -5.81
CA TYR A 148 9.25 13.00 -4.55
C TYR A 148 10.29 12.83 -3.45
N ASP A 149 10.04 13.41 -2.28
CA ASP A 149 10.93 13.39 -1.11
C ASP A 149 10.34 12.67 0.10
N ARG A 150 9.04 12.37 0.08
CA ARG A 150 8.32 11.68 1.15
C ARG A 150 7.14 10.86 0.64
N GLU A 151 6.72 9.92 1.47
CA GLU A 151 5.54 9.10 1.20
C GLU A 151 4.78 8.75 2.47
N GLY A 152 3.51 8.40 2.29
CA GLY A 152 2.68 7.79 3.30
C GLY A 152 2.15 6.44 2.82
N ILE A 153 2.28 5.40 3.64
CA ILE A 153 1.67 4.09 3.38
C ILE A 153 0.50 3.91 4.34
N GLY A 154 -0.66 3.56 3.80
CA GLY A 154 -1.85 3.23 4.56
C GLY A 154 -2.37 1.85 4.20
N VAL A 155 -2.74 1.06 5.20
CA VAL A 155 -3.30 -0.29 5.01
C VAL A 155 -4.63 -0.45 5.76
N ALA A 156 -5.58 -1.14 5.14
CA ALA A 156 -6.80 -1.61 5.79
C ALA A 156 -7.13 -3.04 5.35
N ILE A 157 -7.59 -3.86 6.30
CA ILE A 157 -8.05 -5.23 6.06
C ILE A 157 -9.57 -5.24 6.11
N ALA A 158 -10.20 -5.73 5.05
CA ALA A 158 -11.64 -5.88 4.96
C ALA A 158 -12.12 -7.16 5.64
N ALA A 159 -13.43 -7.24 5.91
CA ALA A 159 -14.04 -8.42 6.55
C ALA A 159 -14.02 -9.68 5.67
N ASP A 160 -13.78 -9.52 4.36
CA ASP A 160 -13.66 -10.60 3.38
C ASP A 160 -12.20 -10.95 3.05
N ASP A 161 -11.28 -10.67 3.98
CA ASP A 161 -9.85 -10.96 3.92
C ASP A 161 -9.05 -10.22 2.81
N LYS A 162 -9.69 -9.28 2.10
CA LYS A 162 -8.98 -8.36 1.20
C LYS A 162 -8.13 -7.37 2.00
N VAL A 163 -6.96 -7.07 1.47
CA VAL A 163 -6.04 -6.06 2.03
C VAL A 163 -5.94 -4.91 1.06
N TYR A 164 -6.46 -3.75 1.46
CA TYR A 164 -6.38 -2.51 0.69
C TYR A 164 -5.15 -1.72 1.14
N ILE A 165 -4.34 -1.31 0.18
CA ILE A 165 -3.08 -0.63 0.43
C ILE A 165 -3.01 0.60 -0.47
N THR A 166 -2.73 1.74 0.14
CA THR A 166 -2.54 3.02 -0.54
C THR A 166 -1.14 3.54 -0.23
N GLN A 167 -0.44 4.02 -1.25
CA GLN A 167 0.84 4.72 -1.14
C GLN A 167 0.68 6.08 -1.79
N ASP A 168 0.78 7.12 -0.98
CA ASP A 168 0.72 8.50 -1.41
C ASP A 168 2.11 9.12 -1.42
N PHE A 169 2.43 9.87 -2.48
CA PHE A 169 3.72 10.52 -2.69
C PHE A 169 3.62 12.03 -2.69
N CYS A 170 4.57 12.63 -2.00
CA CYS A 170 4.94 14.02 -2.14
C CYS A 170 6.45 14.14 -2.37
#